data_AF-A0AAW5MXC5-F1
#
_entry.id   AF-A0AAW5MXC5-F1
#
_cell.length_a   1.000
_cell.length_b   1.000
_cell.length_c   1.000
_cell.angle_alpha   90.00
_cell.angle_beta   90.00
_cell.angle_gamma   90.00
#
_symmetry.space_group_name_H-M   'P 1'
#
loop_
_entity.id
_entity.type
_entity.pdbx_description
1 polymer ?
#
loop_
_entity_poly.entity_id
_entity_poly.type
_entity_poly.pdbx_seq_one_letter_code
_entity_poly.pdbx_strand_id
1 'polypeptide(L)' 'MAVAMDNVILENFLRQVRPLIGQGKVADYIPALSTVDGSRLGIAICTVDGHLFQAGDAQERFSIQSISKVL' A
#
# COMPACT_ATOMS: atom_id res chain seq x y z
N MET A 1 -25.15 5.35 10.68
CA MET A 1 -24.49 6.40 9.87
C MET A 1 -23.50 5.69 8.96
N ALA A 2 -23.73 5.62 7.66
CA ALA A 2 -22.77 5.05 6.74
C ALA A 2 -21.54 5.96 6.73
N VAL A 3 -20.37 5.42 7.07
CA VAL A 3 -19.11 6.15 6.94
C VAL A 3 -18.88 6.33 5.43
N ALA A 4 -18.96 7.56 4.93
CA ALA A 4 -18.64 7.85 3.53
C ALA A 4 -17.14 7.59 3.32
N MET A 5 -16.79 6.84 2.27
CA MET A 5 -15.39 6.55 1.94
C MET A 5 -14.68 7.85 1.54
N ASP A 6 -13.56 8.16 2.17
CA ASP A 6 -12.70 9.29 1.86
C ASP A 6 -11.22 8.95 2.14
N ASN A 7 -10.30 9.82 1.70
CA ASN A 7 -8.87 9.62 1.92
C ASN A 7 -8.49 9.70 3.41
N VAL A 8 -9.28 10.39 4.25
CA VAL A 8 -9.00 10.55 5.69
C VAL A 8 -9.13 9.21 6.42
N ILE A 9 -10.11 8.40 6.05
CA ILE A 9 -10.27 7.04 6.58
C ILE A 9 -9.06 6.18 6.23
N LEU A 10 -8.59 6.26 4.99
CA LEU A 10 -7.41 5.50 4.55
C LEU A 10 -6.15 5.94 5.30
N GLU A 11 -5.93 7.24 5.47
CA GLU A 11 -4.84 7.77 6.30
C GLU A 11 -4.92 7.30 7.76
N ASN A 12 -6.13 7.18 8.32
CA ASN A 12 -6.32 6.65 9.67
C ASN A 12 -5.94 5.16 9.77
N PHE A 13 -6.25 4.35 8.74
CA PHE A 13 -5.79 2.96 8.70
C PHE A 13 -4.28 2.87 8.61
N LEU A 14 -3.66 3.65 7.71
CA LEU A 14 -2.20 3.70 7.60
C LEU A 14 -1.57 4.09 8.94
N ARG A 15 -2.11 5.07 9.64
CA ARG A 15 -1.63 5.48 10.97
C ARG A 15 -1.71 4.36 12.01
N GLN A 16 -2.78 3.57 12.00
CA GLN A 16 -2.95 2.46 12.93
C GLN A 16 -1.97 1.31 12.68
N VAL A 17 -1.62 1.04 11.41
CA VAL A 17 -0.73 -0.07 11.05
C VAL A 17 0.74 0.33 10.92
N ARG A 18 1.07 1.63 10.75
CA ARG A 18 2.45 2.13 10.70
C ARG A 18 3.34 1.66 11.86
N PRO A 19 2.88 1.54 13.11
CA PRO A 19 3.68 0.99 14.21
C PRO A 19 4.13 -0.47 14.01
N LEU A 20 3.54 -1.20 13.06
CA LEU A 20 3.95 -2.57 12.72
C LEU A 20 5.16 -2.60 11.76
N ILE A 21 5.54 -1.47 11.17
CA ILE A 21 6.73 -1.36 10.32
C ILE A 21 7.97 -1.78 11.12
N GLY A 22 8.82 -2.59 10.49
CA GLY A 22 10.02 -3.16 11.11
C GLY A 22 9.82 -4.54 11.74
N GLN A 23 8.58 -5.05 11.84
CA GLN A 23 8.33 -6.44 12.26
C GLN A 23 8.58 -7.46 11.12
N GLY A 24 8.66 -6.99 9.87
CA GLY A 24 8.97 -7.79 8.69
C GLY A 24 10.32 -7.43 8.06
N LYS A 25 10.68 -8.15 7.00
CA LYS A 25 11.92 -7.93 6.22
C LYS A 25 11.61 -7.86 4.73
N VAL A 26 12.21 -6.90 4.02
CA VAL A 26 12.14 -6.83 2.55
C VAL A 26 12.77 -8.06 1.90
N ALA A 27 12.29 -8.44 0.72
CA ALA A 27 12.85 -9.57 -0.02
C ALA A 27 14.30 -9.27 -0.41
N ASP A 28 15.22 -10.16 -0.03
CA ASP A 28 16.67 -9.98 -0.21
C ASP A 28 17.31 -10.95 -1.21
N TYR A 29 16.58 -11.98 -1.62
CA TYR A 29 17.04 -12.94 -2.64
C TYR A 29 17.10 -12.34 -4.06
N ILE A 30 16.45 -11.19 -4.30
CA ILE A 30 16.59 -10.39 -5.52
C ILE A 30 17.33 -9.09 -5.16
N PRO A 31 18.54 -8.83 -5.71
CA PRO A 31 19.34 -7.66 -5.34
C PRO A 31 18.64 -6.31 -5.53
N ALA A 32 17.78 -6.19 -6.55
CA ALA A 32 17.02 -4.96 -6.77
C ALA A 32 15.95 -4.70 -5.69
N LEU A 33 15.46 -5.74 -5.00
CA LEU A 33 14.45 -5.61 -3.94
C LEU A 33 15.08 -5.40 -2.56
N SER A 34 16.30 -5.88 -2.35
CA SER A 34 16.98 -5.79 -1.05
C SER A 34 17.31 -4.35 -0.65
N THR A 35 17.34 -3.43 -1.61
CA THR A 35 17.66 -2.01 -1.42
C THR A 35 16.42 -1.12 -1.29
N VAL A 36 15.22 -1.70 -1.37
CA VAL A 36 13.97 -0.95 -1.25
C VAL A 36 13.74 -0.52 0.20
N ASP A 37 13.27 0.71 0.38
CA ASP A 37 12.86 1.23 1.69
C ASP A 37 11.62 0.49 2.20
N GLY A 38 11.82 -0.33 3.25
CA GLY A 38 10.77 -1.12 3.90
C GLY A 38 9.78 -0.31 4.75
N SER A 39 9.94 1.01 4.85
CA SER A 39 8.99 1.90 5.54
C SER A 39 7.88 2.43 4.64
N ARG A 40 7.97 2.23 3.32
CA ARG A 40 6.96 2.65 2.34
C ARG A 40 5.66 1.87 2.54
N LEU A 41 4.55 2.59 2.61
CA LEU A 41 3.22 2.02 2.81
C LEU A 41 2.15 2.91 2.16
N GLY A 42 1.44 2.33 1.19
CA GLY A 42 0.35 2.99 0.48
C GLY A 42 -0.87 2.09 0.34
N ILE A 43 -2.04 2.72 0.17
CA ILE A 43 -3.31 2.05 -0.07
C ILE A 43 -4.12 2.83 -1.11
N ALA A 44 -4.78 2.11 -2.01
CA ALA A 44 -5.72 2.69 -2.96
C ALA A 44 -6.96 1.79 -3.09
N ILE A 45 -8.13 2.43 -3.23
CA ILE A 45 -9.42 1.76 -3.46
C ILE A 45 -10.05 2.40 -4.70
N CYS A 46 -10.32 1.58 -5.71
CA CYS A 46 -11.12 1.96 -6.87
C CYS A 46 -12.49 1.29 -6.75
N THR A 47 -13.56 2.08 -6.77
CA THR A 47 -14.93 1.58 -6.71
C THR A 47 -15.46 1.22 -8.10
N VAL A 48 -16.55 0.45 -8.17
CA VAL A 48 -17.16 0.02 -9.45
C VAL A 48 -17.70 1.18 -10.29
N ASP A 49 -18.03 2.29 -9.63
CA ASP A 49 -18.43 3.58 -10.19
C ASP A 49 -17.24 4.47 -10.58
N GLY A 50 -16.00 3.98 -10.42
CA GLY A 50 -14.79 4.66 -10.89
C GLY A 50 -14.21 5.71 -9.94
N HIS A 51 -14.72 5.82 -8.71
CA HIS A 51 -14.12 6.69 -7.71
C HIS A 51 -12.83 6.06 -7.18
N LEU A 52 -11.76 6.86 -7.16
CA LEU A 52 -10.45 6.46 -6.67
C LEU A 52 -10.13 7.20 -5.37
N PHE A 53 -9.92 6.42 -4.31
CA PHE A 53 -9.45 6.89 -3.01
C PHE A 53 -8.05 6.35 -2.77
N GLN A 54 -7.17 7.17 -2.22
CA GLN A 54 -5.77 6.79 -2.01
C GLN A 54 -5.14 7.57 -0.85
N ALA A 55 -4.18 6.95 -0.19
CA ALA A 55 -3.45 7.51 0.95
C ALA A 55 -2.03 6.93 1.05
N GLY A 56 -1.15 7.65 1.75
CA GLY A 56 0.26 7.26 1.89
C GLY A 56 1.02 7.21 0.56
N ASP A 57 1.91 6.23 0.41
CA ASP A 57 2.81 6.11 -0.73
C ASP A 57 2.16 5.46 -1.97
N ALA A 58 0.85 5.64 -2.17
CA ALA A 58 0.05 4.93 -3.19
C ALA A 58 0.46 5.20 -4.66
N GLN A 59 1.24 6.25 -4.91
CA GLN A 59 1.76 6.60 -6.23
C GLN A 59 3.19 6.09 -6.47
N GLU A 60 3.86 5.54 -5.46
CA GLU A 60 5.20 4.98 -5.61
C GLU A 60 5.13 3.69 -6.44
N ARG A 61 5.91 3.62 -7.51
CA ARG A 61 5.93 2.45 -8.38
C ARG A 61 6.77 1.33 -7.78
N PHE A 62 6.26 0.11 -7.88
CA PHE A 62 6.99 -1.10 -7.52
C PHE A 62 6.63 -2.25 -8.48
N SER A 63 7.45 -3.30 -8.50
CA SER A 63 7.16 -4.49 -9.29
C SER A 63 5.96 -5.24 -8.72
N ILE A 64 5.01 -5.64 -9.56
CA ILE A 64 3.81 -6.38 -9.14
C ILE A 64 4.09 -7.81 -8.66
N GLN A 65 5.28 -8.36 -8.95
CA GLN A 65 5.71 -9.70 -8.50
C GLN A 65 4.62 -10.77 -8.77
N SER A 66 4.34 -11.66 -7.82
CA SER A 66 3.37 -12.75 -8.01
C SER A 66 1.93 -12.28 -8.29
N ILE A 67 1.58 -11.00 -8.09
CA ILE A 67 0.28 -10.44 -8.54
C ILE A 67 0.13 -10.58 -10.06
N SER A 68 1.23 -10.59 -10.82
CA SER A 68 1.19 -10.77 -12.28
C SER A 68 0.59 -12.10 -12.73
N LYS A 69 0.46 -13.10 -11.84
CA LYS A 69 0.02 -14.46 -12.21
C LYS A 69 -1.50 -14.57 -12.45
N VAL A 70 -2.27 -13.57 -12.05
CA VAL A 70 -3.73 -13.53 -12.22
C VAL A 70 -4.18 -12.55 -13.31
N LEU A 71 -3.23 -11.93 -14.02
CA LEU A 71 -3.47 -11.13 -15.21
C LEU A 71 -3.57 -12.04 -16.44
#